data_AF-A0A0S3U671-F1
#
_entry.id   AF-A0A0S3U671-F1
#
_cell.length_a   1.000
_cell.length_b   1.000
_cell.length_c   1.000
_cell.angle_alpha   90.00
_cell.angle_beta   90.00
_cell.angle_gamma   90.00
#
_symmetry.space_group_name_H-M   'P 1'
#
loop_
_entity.id
_entity.type
_entity.pdbx_description
1 polymer ?
#
loop_
_entity_poly.entity_id
_entity_poly.type
_entity_poly.pdbx_seq_one_letter_code
_entity_poly.pdbx_strand_id
1 'polypeptide(L)'
;MCIIAPHPTPRTPHLTENPSPSAKLSPQSRRLENAIYPFEAIVRKIIIAGNWKMFKTQSETLEFLQRFKPLLEDTPDDREILLCVPFTDLAVLSKNLHGSRIQVGAQNVHWAESGAFTGEISAPMLTELSVRYVVIGHSERRQFFGETNETVNLRLKAAQKAGLKPILCVGESKQQRDAGETEAVIFEQLEKGLAGIDQDNLVIAYEPIWAIGTGDTCESIEANRVIGLIRSKLTNPSVTIQYGGSVKPENVDEIMAQPEIDGALVGGASLDPKGFARIVNYQ
;
A
#
# COMPACT_ATOMS: atom_id res chain seq x y z
N MET A 1 52.50 -24.13 31.80
CA MET A 1 53.37 -23.99 32.98
C MET A 1 52.55 -24.45 34.18
N CYS A 2 52.93 -25.58 34.77
CA CYS A 2 52.30 -26.18 35.95
C CYS A 2 52.56 -25.34 37.20
N ILE A 3 51.56 -25.20 38.07
CA ILE A 3 51.71 -25.04 39.54
C ILE A 3 50.58 -25.88 40.15
N ILE A 4 50.84 -27.15 40.51
CA ILE A 4 51.24 -27.67 41.83
C ILE A 4 50.05 -27.75 42.84
N ALA A 5 49.64 -29.01 43.04
CA ALA A 5 49.13 -29.79 44.20
C ALA A 5 49.23 -29.15 45.62
N PRO A 6 48.62 -29.68 46.73
CA PRO A 6 48.32 -31.10 47.01
C PRO A 6 47.12 -31.49 47.96
N HIS A 7 46.70 -32.76 47.87
CA HIS A 7 46.35 -33.80 48.89
C HIS A 7 45.86 -33.47 50.36
N PRO A 8 45.28 -34.43 51.13
CA PRO A 8 44.03 -35.19 50.98
C PRO A 8 43.26 -35.40 52.35
N THR A 9 42.26 -36.31 52.34
CA THR A 9 41.66 -37.12 53.46
C THR A 9 40.42 -36.57 54.20
N PRO A 10 39.56 -37.42 54.85
CA PRO A 10 39.23 -38.85 54.65
C PRO A 10 37.70 -39.21 54.70
N ARG A 11 37.38 -40.38 54.11
CA ARG A 11 36.31 -41.38 54.43
C ARG A 11 34.83 -40.97 54.71
N THR A 12 33.98 -41.29 53.72
CA THR A 12 32.74 -42.13 53.70
C THR A 12 31.74 -42.12 54.89
N PRO A 13 30.41 -42.09 54.64
CA PRO A 13 29.69 -43.34 54.29
C PRO A 13 28.57 -43.21 53.23
N HIS A 14 28.23 -44.38 52.67
CA HIS A 14 27.14 -44.68 51.73
C HIS A 14 25.80 -44.05 52.06
N LEU A 15 25.05 -43.60 51.03
CA LEU A 15 23.60 -43.80 50.93
C LEU A 15 23.20 -43.95 49.45
N THR A 16 22.43 -45.01 49.22
CA THR A 16 21.73 -45.42 48.01
C THR A 16 20.53 -44.52 47.73
N GLU A 17 20.13 -44.39 46.45
CA GLU A 17 18.76 -44.53 45.91
C GLU A 17 18.52 -43.64 44.68
N ASN A 18 18.15 -44.28 43.56
CA ASN A 18 17.47 -43.63 42.44
C ASN A 18 16.01 -43.36 42.81
N PRO A 19 15.38 -42.30 42.26
CA PRO A 19 13.97 -42.40 41.93
C PRO A 19 13.64 -42.13 40.47
N SER A 20 12.59 -42.86 40.09
CA SER A 20 11.80 -42.99 38.87
C SER A 20 11.18 -41.72 38.27
N PRO A 21 10.67 -41.78 37.02
CA PRO A 21 9.95 -40.70 36.36
C PRO A 21 8.46 -40.69 36.77
N SER A 22 7.97 -39.55 37.28
CA SER A 22 6.61 -39.03 37.07
C SER A 22 6.22 -38.01 38.15
N ALA A 23 6.50 -36.74 37.92
CA ALA A 23 5.78 -35.65 38.57
C ALA A 23 4.82 -35.04 37.53
N LYS A 24 3.53 -35.35 37.64
CA LYS A 24 2.48 -34.68 36.86
C LYS A 24 2.42 -33.22 37.30
N LEU A 25 2.83 -32.31 36.42
CA LEU A 25 2.65 -30.87 36.56
C LEU A 25 1.16 -30.53 36.76
N SER A 26 0.89 -29.61 37.69
CA SER A 26 -0.46 -29.24 38.11
C SER A 26 -1.24 -28.50 36.99
N PRO A 27 -2.58 -28.47 37.03
CA PRO A 27 -3.38 -27.77 36.02
C PRO A 27 -3.13 -26.25 35.96
N GLN A 28 -2.58 -25.67 37.03
CA GLN A 28 -2.25 -24.25 37.13
C GLN A 28 -0.91 -23.90 36.47
N SER A 29 0.06 -24.83 36.43
CA SER A 29 1.34 -24.60 35.73
C SER A 29 1.22 -24.73 34.21
N ARG A 30 0.16 -25.39 33.70
CA ARG A 30 -0.15 -25.42 32.25
C ARG A 30 -0.83 -24.16 31.72
N ARG A 31 -1.29 -23.26 32.60
CA ARG A 31 -1.95 -22.01 32.19
C ARG A 31 -1.00 -20.83 32.03
N LEU A 32 0.28 -20.97 32.40
CA LEU A 32 1.27 -19.89 32.32
C LEU A 32 2.26 -20.04 31.16
N GLU A 33 2.30 -21.19 30.48
CA GLU A 33 3.16 -21.40 29.29
C GLU A 33 2.48 -21.00 27.96
N ASN A 34 1.18 -20.67 27.97
CA ASN A 34 0.43 -20.25 26.77
C ASN A 34 0.22 -18.73 26.66
N ALA A 35 1.02 -17.93 27.37
CA ALA A 35 0.99 -16.46 27.29
C ALA A 35 2.13 -15.87 26.43
N ILE A 36 2.66 -16.65 25.48
CA ILE A 36 3.45 -16.10 24.37
C ILE A 36 2.45 -15.92 23.23
N TYR A 37 1.82 -14.76 23.20
CA TYR A 37 1.03 -14.31 22.06
C TYR A 37 1.89 -14.46 20.80
N PRO A 38 1.48 -15.23 19.77
CA PRO A 38 2.05 -15.02 18.46
C PRO A 38 1.63 -13.60 18.09
N PHE A 39 2.59 -12.70 17.97
CA PHE A 39 2.41 -11.48 17.19
C PHE A 39 2.19 -11.98 15.77
N GLU A 40 0.94 -12.33 15.42
CA GLU A 40 0.58 -12.59 14.03
C GLU A 40 0.94 -11.30 13.30
N ALA A 41 2.03 -11.35 12.55
CA ALA A 41 2.44 -10.24 11.72
C ALA A 41 1.25 -9.92 10.81
N ILE A 42 0.71 -8.70 10.92
CA ILE A 42 -0.38 -8.26 10.07
C ILE A 42 0.15 -8.28 8.64
N VAL A 43 -0.23 -9.32 7.87
CA VAL A 43 0.10 -9.44 6.46
C VAL A 43 -0.80 -8.45 5.72
N ARG A 44 -0.21 -7.34 5.29
CA ARG A 44 -0.90 -6.30 4.53
C ARG A 44 -0.93 -6.67 3.06
N LYS A 45 -2.02 -6.30 2.39
CA LYS A 45 -2.19 -6.59 0.97
C LYS A 45 -1.24 -5.74 0.15
N ILE A 46 -0.45 -6.38 -0.72
CA ILE A 46 0.41 -5.67 -1.67
C ILE A 46 -0.41 -5.20 -2.86
N ILE A 47 -0.35 -3.91 -3.18
CA ILE A 47 -1.06 -3.33 -4.33
C ILE A 47 -0.08 -2.52 -5.21
N ILE A 48 0.12 -2.97 -6.45
CA ILE A 48 0.90 -2.25 -7.46
C ILE A 48 -0.07 -1.64 -8.48
N ALA A 49 -0.21 -0.32 -8.42
CA ALA A 49 -1.14 0.43 -9.26
C ALA A 49 -0.38 1.27 -10.29
N GLY A 50 -0.73 1.14 -11.57
CA GLY A 50 -0.25 2.02 -12.64
C GLY A 50 -1.22 3.17 -12.82
N ASN A 51 -0.83 4.39 -12.46
CA ASN A 51 -1.58 5.59 -12.79
C ASN A 51 -1.11 6.12 -14.14
N TRP A 52 -1.88 5.81 -15.19
CA TRP A 52 -1.56 6.26 -16.54
C TRP A 52 -1.70 7.76 -16.73
N LYS A 53 -2.34 8.49 -15.81
CA LYS A 53 -2.68 9.91 -15.99
C LYS A 53 -3.39 10.13 -17.34
N MET A 54 -3.14 11.25 -18.00
CA MET A 54 -3.74 11.59 -19.30
C MET A 54 -2.94 11.00 -20.48
N PHE A 55 -2.77 9.67 -20.50
CA PHE A 55 -2.06 8.96 -21.56
C PHE A 55 -2.87 7.76 -22.08
N LYS A 56 -2.58 7.43 -23.34
CA LYS A 56 -3.18 6.36 -24.15
C LYS A 56 -4.59 6.66 -24.66
N THR A 57 -4.81 6.17 -25.86
CA THR A 57 -6.11 5.99 -26.52
C THR A 57 -6.57 4.54 -26.32
N GLN A 58 -7.80 4.24 -26.70
CA GLN A 58 -8.34 2.88 -26.67
C GLN A 58 -7.49 1.87 -27.47
N SER A 59 -6.97 2.26 -28.63
CA SER A 59 -6.10 1.39 -29.45
C SER A 59 -4.76 1.11 -28.77
N GLU A 60 -4.11 2.15 -28.22
CA GLU A 60 -2.84 2.00 -27.49
C GLU A 60 -3.03 1.20 -26.19
N THR A 61 -4.19 1.33 -25.56
CA THR A 61 -4.60 0.53 -24.40
C THR A 61 -4.68 -0.95 -24.76
N LEU A 62 -5.31 -1.30 -25.89
CA LEU A 62 -5.39 -2.69 -26.35
C LEU A 62 -4.00 -3.26 -26.67
N GLU A 63 -3.15 -2.49 -27.35
CA GLU A 63 -1.76 -2.88 -27.63
C GLU A 63 -0.98 -3.11 -26.33
N PHE A 64 -1.12 -2.21 -25.35
CA PHE A 64 -0.52 -2.38 -24.04
C PHE A 64 -0.96 -3.69 -23.39
N LEU A 65 -2.27 -3.97 -23.34
CA LEU A 65 -2.80 -5.18 -22.69
C LEU A 65 -2.32 -6.48 -23.35
N GLN A 66 -2.23 -6.51 -24.68
CA GLN A 66 -1.70 -7.67 -25.42
C GLN A 66 -0.26 -8.00 -25.03
N ARG A 67 0.55 -6.96 -24.78
CA ARG A 67 1.95 -7.10 -24.39
C ARG A 67 2.14 -7.32 -22.89
N PHE A 68 1.25 -6.76 -22.06
CA PHE A 68 1.39 -6.78 -20.61
C PHE A 68 0.90 -8.08 -19.98
N LYS A 69 -0.25 -8.62 -20.41
CA LYS A 69 -0.85 -9.82 -19.81
C LYS A 69 0.09 -11.03 -19.75
N PRO A 70 0.81 -11.42 -20.82
CA PRO A 70 1.71 -12.59 -20.77
C PRO A 70 2.87 -12.41 -19.79
N LEU A 71 3.25 -11.17 -19.45
CA LEU A 71 4.34 -10.89 -18.52
C LEU A 71 3.94 -11.07 -17.05
N LEU A 72 2.67 -11.43 -16.79
CA LEU A 72 2.10 -11.57 -15.45
C LEU A 72 1.69 -13.02 -15.10
N GLU A 73 1.97 -13.97 -16.00
CA GLU A 73 1.59 -15.39 -15.82
C GLU A 73 2.20 -15.98 -14.55
N ASP A 74 3.47 -15.66 -14.28
CA ASP A 74 4.22 -16.14 -13.12
C ASP A 74 4.24 -15.15 -11.94
N THR A 75 3.43 -14.08 -11.98
CA THR A 75 3.39 -13.13 -10.86
C THR A 75 2.83 -13.81 -9.60
N PRO A 76 3.44 -13.59 -8.42
CA PRO A 76 2.90 -14.09 -7.15
C PRO A 76 1.46 -13.63 -6.85
N ASP A 77 0.64 -14.53 -6.29
CA ASP A 77 -0.79 -14.29 -6.03
C ASP A 77 -1.10 -13.32 -4.89
N ASP A 78 -0.11 -13.02 -4.05
CA ASP A 78 -0.19 -12.02 -2.99
C ASP A 78 -0.14 -10.57 -3.51
N ARG A 79 0.12 -10.37 -4.81
CA ARG A 79 0.22 -9.05 -5.45
C ARG A 79 -1.05 -8.72 -6.23
N GLU A 80 -1.74 -7.67 -5.81
CA GLU A 80 -2.83 -7.10 -6.59
C GLU A 80 -2.29 -6.08 -7.60
N ILE A 81 -2.74 -6.21 -8.85
CA ILE A 81 -2.29 -5.39 -9.96
C ILE A 81 -3.44 -4.53 -10.42
N LEU A 82 -3.22 -3.23 -10.51
CA LEU A 82 -4.25 -2.25 -10.88
C LEU A 82 -3.77 -1.37 -12.02
N LEU A 83 -4.65 -1.12 -13.00
CA LEU A 83 -4.46 -0.08 -14.01
C LEU A 83 -5.50 1.03 -13.79
N CYS A 84 -5.02 2.20 -13.37
CA CYS A 84 -5.81 3.43 -13.22
C CYS A 84 -5.69 4.25 -14.51
N VAL A 85 -6.75 4.26 -15.32
CA VAL A 85 -6.71 4.75 -16.72
C VAL A 85 -7.60 5.97 -16.96
N PRO A 86 -7.43 6.71 -18.07
CA PRO A 86 -8.39 7.73 -18.48
C PRO A 86 -9.81 7.16 -18.58
N PHE A 87 -10.81 7.99 -18.28
CA PHE A 87 -12.23 7.58 -18.32
C PHE A 87 -12.64 6.98 -19.67
N THR A 88 -12.08 7.50 -20.77
CA THR A 88 -12.35 7.05 -22.14
C THR A 88 -11.90 5.63 -22.43
N ASP A 89 -11.00 5.07 -21.60
CA ASP A 89 -10.45 3.71 -21.80
C ASP A 89 -11.08 2.68 -20.85
N LEU A 90 -11.79 3.10 -19.80
CA LEU A 90 -12.37 2.20 -18.79
C LEU A 90 -13.25 1.10 -19.39
N ALA A 91 -14.11 1.46 -20.34
CA ALA A 91 -14.98 0.49 -21.01
C ALA A 91 -14.20 -0.54 -21.84
N VAL A 92 -13.06 -0.13 -22.41
CA VAL A 92 -12.17 -1.02 -23.18
C VAL A 92 -11.41 -1.95 -22.24
N LEU A 93 -10.87 -1.46 -21.13
CA LEU A 93 -10.24 -2.33 -20.13
C LEU A 93 -11.23 -3.35 -19.57
N SER A 94 -12.41 -2.88 -19.14
CA SER A 94 -13.43 -3.73 -18.52
C SER A 94 -13.78 -4.94 -19.38
N LYS A 95 -14.06 -4.72 -20.67
CA LYS A 95 -14.38 -5.78 -21.65
C LYS A 95 -13.23 -6.75 -21.91
N ASN A 96 -11.99 -6.29 -21.81
CA ASN A 96 -10.82 -7.07 -22.19
C ASN A 96 -10.09 -7.72 -21.00
N LEU A 97 -10.47 -7.40 -19.76
CA LEU A 97 -9.82 -7.93 -18.55
C LEU A 97 -10.61 -9.02 -17.83
N HIS A 98 -11.76 -9.45 -18.36
CA HIS A 98 -12.48 -10.61 -17.83
C HIS A 98 -11.56 -11.84 -17.72
N GLY A 99 -11.54 -12.47 -16.55
CA GLY A 99 -10.69 -13.63 -16.25
C GLY A 99 -9.21 -13.31 -16.05
N SER A 100 -8.78 -12.05 -16.18
CA SER A 100 -7.42 -11.65 -15.86
C SER A 100 -7.27 -11.25 -14.39
N ARG A 101 -6.04 -11.31 -13.87
CA ARG A 101 -5.72 -10.83 -12.51
C ARG A 101 -5.69 -9.30 -12.37
N ILE A 102 -5.72 -8.56 -13.49
CA ILE A 102 -5.59 -7.10 -13.50
C ILE A 102 -6.94 -6.48 -13.12
N GLN A 103 -6.94 -5.65 -12.08
CA GLN A 103 -8.08 -4.84 -11.69
C GLN A 103 -8.13 -3.52 -12.47
N VAL A 104 -9.33 -2.94 -12.59
CA VAL A 104 -9.55 -1.65 -13.26
C VAL A 104 -9.78 -0.55 -12.22
N GLY A 105 -9.07 0.56 -12.39
CA GLY A 105 -9.18 1.76 -11.59
C GLY A 105 -9.51 2.99 -12.42
N ALA A 106 -10.29 3.91 -11.85
CA ALA A 106 -10.48 5.25 -12.38
C ALA A 106 -9.48 6.24 -11.74
N GLN A 107 -9.26 7.38 -12.40
CA GLN A 107 -8.32 8.40 -11.94
C GLN A 107 -8.98 9.56 -11.16
N ASN A 108 -10.31 9.59 -11.09
CA ASN A 108 -11.11 10.50 -10.27
C ASN A 108 -12.56 9.99 -10.17
N VAL A 109 -13.34 10.50 -9.23
CA VAL A 109 -14.80 10.35 -9.16
C VAL A 109 -15.41 11.56 -8.48
N HIS A 110 -16.60 11.97 -8.91
CA HIS A 110 -17.34 13.06 -8.28
C HIS A 110 -18.08 12.62 -7.02
N TRP A 111 -18.33 13.56 -6.10
CA TRP A 111 -19.01 13.26 -4.84
C TRP A 111 -20.53 13.11 -4.97
N ALA A 112 -21.13 13.74 -5.98
CA ALA A 112 -22.56 13.59 -6.25
C ALA A 112 -22.85 12.33 -7.08
N GLU A 113 -23.97 11.68 -6.78
CA GLU A 113 -24.45 10.50 -7.49
C GLU A 113 -24.88 10.83 -8.93
N SER A 114 -25.47 11.99 -9.13
CA SER A 114 -25.75 12.64 -10.42
C SER A 114 -25.99 14.15 -10.22
N GLY A 115 -26.05 14.93 -11.29
CA GLY A 115 -26.41 16.35 -11.22
C GLY A 115 -25.79 17.21 -12.31
N ALA A 116 -25.95 18.53 -12.18
CA ALA A 116 -25.42 19.53 -13.11
C ALA A 116 -23.92 19.79 -12.89
N PHE A 117 -23.10 18.76 -13.15
CA PHE A 117 -21.64 18.77 -13.01
C PHE A 117 -21.00 18.40 -14.36
N THR A 118 -21.16 19.27 -15.36
CA THR A 118 -20.69 19.01 -16.73
C THR A 118 -19.20 18.62 -16.75
N GLY A 119 -18.91 17.43 -17.27
CA GLY A 119 -17.56 16.89 -17.39
C GLY A 119 -17.11 15.99 -16.23
N GLU A 120 -17.84 15.97 -15.11
CA GLU A 120 -17.54 15.07 -13.99
C GLU A 120 -18.14 13.67 -14.21
N ILE A 121 -17.52 12.66 -13.59
CA ILE A 121 -17.94 11.25 -13.65
C ILE A 121 -18.42 10.81 -12.27
N SER A 122 -19.61 10.19 -12.20
CA SER A 122 -20.18 9.72 -10.94
C SER A 122 -19.77 8.29 -10.61
N ALA A 123 -19.84 7.93 -9.32
CA ALA A 123 -19.52 6.58 -8.88
C ALA A 123 -20.40 5.49 -9.55
N PRO A 124 -21.72 5.68 -9.75
CA PRO A 124 -22.54 4.75 -10.52
C PRO A 124 -22.02 4.45 -11.92
N MET A 125 -21.58 5.48 -12.66
CA MET A 125 -20.99 5.32 -14.01
C MET A 125 -19.74 4.44 -13.99
N LEU A 126 -18.91 4.55 -12.95
CA LEU A 126 -17.72 3.72 -12.78
C LEU A 126 -18.08 2.27 -12.46
N THR A 127 -19.02 2.07 -11.54
CA THR A 127 -19.45 0.73 -11.12
C THR A 127 -20.13 -0.05 -12.25
N GLU A 128 -20.86 0.62 -13.14
CA GLU A 128 -21.42 0.00 -14.36
C GLU A 128 -20.32 -0.62 -15.24
N LEU A 129 -19.15 0.02 -15.30
CA LEU A 129 -17.98 -0.47 -16.04
C LEU A 129 -17.13 -1.46 -15.23
N SER A 130 -17.64 -2.00 -14.12
CA SER A 130 -16.92 -2.94 -13.24
C SER A 130 -15.59 -2.39 -12.69
N VAL A 131 -15.46 -1.07 -12.61
CA VAL A 131 -14.33 -0.42 -11.93
C VAL A 131 -14.39 -0.76 -10.44
N ARG A 132 -13.24 -1.07 -9.85
CA ARG A 132 -13.14 -1.46 -8.43
C ARG A 132 -12.39 -0.45 -7.58
N TYR A 133 -11.48 0.29 -8.19
CA TYR A 133 -10.64 1.27 -7.51
C TYR A 133 -10.82 2.68 -8.09
N VAL A 134 -10.52 3.69 -7.29
CA VAL A 134 -10.48 5.07 -7.79
C VAL A 134 -9.42 5.88 -7.06
N VAL A 135 -8.55 6.54 -7.82
CA VAL A 135 -7.60 7.53 -7.29
C VAL A 135 -8.33 8.83 -6.95
N ILE A 136 -8.12 9.36 -5.76
CA ILE A 136 -8.79 10.56 -5.25
C ILE A 136 -7.77 11.46 -4.53
N GLY A 137 -7.83 12.77 -4.76
CA GLY A 137 -6.91 13.71 -4.12
C GLY A 137 -5.49 13.63 -4.67
N HIS A 138 -5.28 13.12 -5.89
CA HIS A 138 -3.97 13.13 -6.53
C HIS A 138 -3.41 14.56 -6.58
N SER A 139 -2.10 14.73 -6.36
CA SER A 139 -1.43 16.03 -6.30
C SER A 139 -1.77 16.95 -7.51
N GLU A 140 -1.81 16.41 -8.72
CA GLU A 140 -2.21 17.16 -9.93
C GLU A 140 -3.64 17.73 -9.86
N ARG A 141 -4.57 17.04 -9.18
CA ARG A 141 -5.93 17.54 -8.98
C ARG A 141 -6.02 18.63 -7.93
N ARG A 142 -5.26 18.50 -6.86
CA ARG A 142 -5.11 19.55 -5.84
C ARG A 142 -4.47 20.80 -6.43
N GLN A 143 -3.44 20.63 -7.27
CA GLN A 143 -2.69 21.74 -7.85
C GLN A 143 -3.41 22.45 -9.00
N PHE A 144 -3.99 21.70 -9.94
CA PHE A 144 -4.48 22.25 -11.21
C PHE A 144 -6.01 22.31 -11.31
N PHE A 145 -6.73 21.50 -10.51
CA PHE A 145 -8.17 21.29 -10.69
C PHE A 145 -9.00 21.65 -9.45
N GLY A 146 -8.41 22.39 -8.50
CA GLY A 146 -9.12 22.99 -7.37
C GLY A 146 -9.59 21.99 -6.31
N GLU A 147 -9.00 20.80 -6.25
CA GLU A 147 -9.36 19.82 -5.23
C GLU A 147 -8.82 20.24 -3.84
N THR A 148 -9.68 20.15 -2.83
CA THR A 148 -9.40 20.50 -1.44
C THR A 148 -9.56 19.28 -0.54
N ASN A 149 -9.11 19.35 0.71
CA ASN A 149 -9.29 18.23 1.65
C ASN A 149 -10.79 17.90 1.87
N GLU A 150 -11.65 18.91 1.85
CA GLU A 150 -13.10 18.76 2.00
C GLU A 150 -13.71 18.05 0.79
N THR A 151 -13.35 18.47 -0.43
CA THR A 151 -13.86 17.82 -1.65
C THR A 151 -13.30 16.41 -1.82
N VAL A 152 -12.03 16.17 -1.42
CA VAL A 152 -11.45 14.83 -1.33
C VAL A 152 -12.28 13.94 -0.40
N ASN A 153 -12.59 14.37 0.82
CA ASN A 153 -13.40 13.60 1.75
C ASN A 153 -14.79 13.26 1.18
N LEU A 154 -15.43 14.21 0.50
CA LEU A 154 -16.73 13.98 -0.15
C LEU A 154 -16.62 12.91 -1.27
N ARG A 155 -15.55 12.94 -2.08
CA ARG A 155 -15.31 11.94 -3.13
C ARG A 155 -15.01 10.56 -2.54
N LEU A 156 -14.23 10.49 -1.45
CA LEU A 156 -13.96 9.23 -0.73
C LEU A 156 -15.26 8.59 -0.23
N LYS A 157 -16.15 9.38 0.41
CA LYS A 157 -17.46 8.92 0.86
C LYS A 157 -18.33 8.40 -0.29
N ALA A 158 -18.36 9.12 -1.40
CA ALA A 158 -19.12 8.69 -2.58
C ALA A 158 -18.60 7.38 -3.18
N ALA A 159 -17.28 7.23 -3.28
CA ALA A 159 -16.64 6.00 -3.72
C ALA A 159 -17.02 4.82 -2.83
N GLN A 160 -16.85 4.96 -1.51
CA GLN A 160 -17.17 3.88 -0.56
C GLN A 160 -18.66 3.54 -0.54
N LYS A 161 -19.55 4.54 -0.59
CA LYS A 161 -21.00 4.34 -0.68
C LYS A 161 -21.38 3.48 -1.90
N ALA A 162 -20.65 3.62 -3.01
CA ALA A 162 -20.87 2.84 -4.22
C ALA A 162 -20.12 1.49 -4.26
N GLY A 163 -19.39 1.13 -3.19
CA GLY A 163 -18.61 -0.10 -3.12
C GLY A 163 -17.28 -0.07 -3.88
N LEU A 164 -16.82 1.11 -4.30
CA LEU A 164 -15.47 1.30 -4.82
C LEU A 164 -14.47 1.35 -3.66
N LYS A 165 -13.22 0.91 -3.92
CA LYS A 165 -12.10 1.05 -2.99
C LYS A 165 -11.28 2.29 -3.36
N PRO A 166 -11.39 3.40 -2.60
CA PRO A 166 -10.62 4.60 -2.89
C PRO A 166 -9.12 4.42 -2.60
N ILE A 167 -8.30 5.06 -3.44
CA ILE A 167 -6.87 5.31 -3.22
C ILE A 167 -6.74 6.80 -2.91
N LEU A 168 -6.60 7.14 -1.64
CA LEU A 168 -6.40 8.52 -1.19
C LEU A 168 -4.94 8.92 -1.38
N CYS A 169 -4.69 9.93 -2.20
CA CYS A 169 -3.36 10.52 -2.33
C CYS A 169 -3.15 11.65 -1.31
N VAL A 170 -2.02 11.60 -0.60
CA VAL A 170 -1.56 12.62 0.37
C VAL A 170 -0.09 12.94 0.12
N GLY A 171 0.32 14.17 0.38
CA GLY A 171 1.66 14.63 0.03
C GLY A 171 1.90 16.10 0.35
N GLU A 172 3.16 16.43 0.62
CA GLU A 172 3.63 17.79 0.82
C GLU A 172 4.36 18.34 -0.42
N SER A 173 4.24 19.65 -0.63
CA SER A 173 4.99 20.38 -1.65
C SER A 173 6.47 20.56 -1.26
N LYS A 174 7.30 20.94 -2.23
CA LYS A 174 8.70 21.29 -1.97
C LYS A 174 8.84 22.41 -0.93
N GLN A 175 8.00 23.43 -1.02
CA GLN A 175 8.04 24.56 -0.08
C GLN A 175 7.73 24.12 1.36
N GLN A 176 6.70 23.28 1.54
CA GLN A 176 6.34 22.74 2.85
C GLN A 176 7.44 21.81 3.39
N ARG A 177 8.04 20.99 2.53
CA ARG A 177 9.18 20.14 2.87
C ARG A 177 10.37 20.96 3.35
N ASP A 178 10.78 21.95 2.57
CA ASP A 178 11.92 22.82 2.88
C ASP A 178 11.68 23.65 4.15
N ALA A 179 10.41 23.89 4.51
CA ALA A 179 10.00 24.53 5.77
C ALA A 179 9.90 23.56 6.97
N GLY A 180 10.10 22.26 6.77
CA GLY A 180 9.99 21.25 7.84
C GLY A 180 8.54 20.94 8.25
N GLU A 181 7.58 21.11 7.33
CA GLU A 181 6.14 21.00 7.59
C GLU A 181 5.52 19.66 7.13
N THR A 182 6.32 18.70 6.64
CA THR A 182 5.84 17.42 6.09
C THR A 182 4.81 16.75 7.01
N GLU A 183 5.11 16.56 8.29
CA GLU A 183 4.24 15.91 9.27
C GLU A 183 2.91 16.66 9.43
N ALA A 184 2.97 17.98 9.59
CA ALA A 184 1.80 18.80 9.81
C ALA A 184 0.84 18.75 8.61
N VAL A 185 1.39 18.86 7.41
CA VAL A 185 0.63 18.79 6.16
C VAL A 185 -0.02 17.42 5.98
N ILE A 186 0.73 16.35 6.18
CA ILE A 186 0.22 14.99 6.06
C ILE A 186 -0.88 14.74 7.10
N PHE A 187 -0.69 15.15 8.35
CA PHE A 187 -1.69 14.95 9.39
C PHE A 187 -2.98 15.73 9.12
N GLU A 188 -2.88 16.98 8.64
CA GLU A 188 -4.07 17.74 8.27
C GLU A 188 -4.84 17.08 7.11
N GLN A 189 -4.12 16.61 6.08
CA GLN A 189 -4.74 15.92 4.95
C GLN A 189 -5.44 14.62 5.38
N LEU A 190 -4.84 13.86 6.30
CA LEU A 190 -5.45 12.64 6.85
C LEU A 190 -6.64 12.95 7.75
N GLU A 191 -6.53 13.90 8.66
CA GLU A 191 -7.62 14.28 9.57
C GLU A 191 -8.86 14.73 8.80
N LYS A 192 -8.68 15.66 7.85
CA LYS A 192 -9.79 16.17 7.04
C LYS A 192 -10.27 15.15 6.01
N GLY A 193 -9.34 14.45 5.36
CA GLY A 193 -9.63 13.46 4.33
C GLY A 193 -10.36 12.23 4.86
N LEU A 194 -10.02 11.75 6.06
CA LEU A 194 -10.54 10.50 6.62
C LEU A 194 -11.74 10.68 7.58
N ALA A 195 -12.25 11.90 7.75
CA ALA A 195 -13.41 12.16 8.58
C ALA A 195 -14.65 11.36 8.13
N GLY A 196 -15.01 10.33 8.90
CA GLY A 196 -16.13 9.42 8.61
C GLY A 196 -15.88 8.48 7.43
N ILE A 197 -14.62 8.14 7.15
CA ILE A 197 -14.22 7.16 6.13
C ILE A 197 -14.02 5.79 6.78
N ASP A 198 -14.51 4.75 6.12
CA ASP A 198 -14.23 3.37 6.50
C ASP A 198 -12.78 3.00 6.14
N GLN A 199 -11.95 2.72 7.12
CA GLN A 199 -10.54 2.40 6.87
C GLN A 199 -10.32 0.94 6.43
N ASP A 200 -11.32 0.06 6.56
CA ASP A 200 -11.21 -1.33 6.08
C ASP A 200 -11.31 -1.40 4.55
N ASN A 201 -11.98 -0.42 3.93
CA ASN A 201 -12.08 -0.25 2.49
C ASN A 201 -11.31 0.99 2.01
N LEU A 202 -10.00 1.03 2.23
CA LEU A 202 -9.13 2.15 1.88
C LEU A 202 -7.75 1.68 1.38
N VAL A 203 -7.16 2.46 0.47
CA VAL A 203 -5.73 2.49 0.18
C VAL A 203 -5.27 3.94 0.33
N ILE A 204 -4.05 4.16 0.80
CA ILE A 204 -3.43 5.49 0.81
C ILE A 204 -2.20 5.45 -0.09
N ALA A 205 -1.95 6.51 -0.86
CA ALA A 205 -0.71 6.71 -1.61
C ALA A 205 0.00 7.96 -1.08
N TYR A 206 1.21 7.79 -0.55
CA TYR A 206 2.08 8.89 -0.19
C TYR A 206 2.82 9.42 -1.42
N GLU A 207 2.55 10.67 -1.77
CA GLU A 207 3.10 11.39 -2.90
C GLU A 207 4.06 12.50 -2.41
N PRO A 208 5.38 12.26 -2.33
CA PRO A 208 6.32 13.37 -2.15
C PRO A 208 6.29 14.27 -3.40
N ILE A 209 5.43 15.30 -3.41
CA ILE A 209 5.11 16.10 -4.61
C ILE A 209 6.37 16.69 -5.23
N TRP A 210 7.33 17.04 -4.37
CA TRP A 210 8.65 17.56 -4.75
C TRP A 210 9.53 16.58 -5.54
N ALA A 211 9.26 15.27 -5.48
CA ALA A 211 9.98 14.21 -6.20
C ALA A 211 9.23 13.69 -7.45
N ILE A 212 8.03 14.22 -7.75
CA ILE A 212 7.22 13.74 -8.88
C ILE A 212 7.64 14.44 -10.16
N GLY A 213 8.32 13.73 -11.06
CA GLY A 213 8.67 14.24 -12.39
C GLY A 213 9.76 15.34 -12.41
N THR A 214 10.39 15.61 -11.26
CA THR A 214 11.42 16.64 -11.09
C THR A 214 12.84 16.12 -11.30
N GLY A 215 13.04 14.80 -11.25
CA GLY A 215 14.37 14.17 -11.25
C GLY A 215 14.95 14.01 -9.83
N ASP A 216 14.43 14.77 -8.86
CA ASP A 216 14.72 14.54 -7.45
C ASP A 216 14.05 13.24 -7.00
N THR A 217 14.79 12.40 -6.29
CA THR A 217 14.31 11.09 -5.83
C THR A 217 14.20 11.12 -4.31
N CYS A 218 13.02 10.78 -3.77
CA CYS A 218 12.86 10.53 -2.35
C CYS A 218 13.49 9.18 -2.02
N GLU A 219 14.43 9.17 -1.09
CA GLU A 219 15.07 7.93 -0.62
C GLU A 219 14.03 6.98 -0.01
N SER A 220 14.22 5.67 -0.23
CA SER A 220 13.30 4.63 0.25
C SER A 220 13.05 4.70 1.76
N ILE A 221 14.10 5.01 2.53
CA ILE A 221 14.04 5.17 3.99
C ILE A 221 13.17 6.37 4.38
N GLU A 222 13.23 7.48 3.63
CA GLU A 222 12.40 8.65 3.91
C GLU A 222 10.95 8.39 3.53
N ALA A 223 10.70 7.72 2.41
CA ALA A 223 9.36 7.27 2.04
C ALA A 223 8.78 6.35 3.13
N ASN A 224 9.57 5.40 3.63
CA ASN A 224 9.18 4.51 4.73
C ASN A 224 8.87 5.29 6.01
N ARG A 225 9.68 6.29 6.36
CA ARG A 225 9.46 7.12 7.54
C ARG A 225 8.12 7.85 7.48
N VAL A 226 7.82 8.52 6.36
CA VAL A 226 6.56 9.25 6.20
C VAL A 226 5.37 8.30 6.12
N ILE A 227 5.50 7.15 5.46
CA ILE A 227 4.44 6.13 5.43
C ILE A 227 4.18 5.55 6.84
N GLY A 228 5.22 5.33 7.65
CA GLY A 228 5.06 4.97 9.06
C GLY A 228 4.31 6.04 9.87
N LEU A 229 4.56 7.32 9.60
CA LEU A 229 3.81 8.43 10.20
C LEU A 229 2.34 8.42 9.77
N ILE A 230 2.05 8.19 8.48
CA ILE A 230 0.67 8.02 7.98
C ILE A 230 -0.01 6.88 8.74
N ARG A 231 0.62 5.71 8.80
CA ARG A 231 0.09 4.53 9.48
C ARG A 231 -0.22 4.80 10.95
N SER A 232 0.64 5.54 11.64
CA SER A 232 0.45 5.92 13.05
C SER A 232 -0.81 6.76 13.32
N LYS A 233 -1.39 7.37 12.27
CA LYS A 233 -2.63 8.15 12.34
C LYS A 233 -3.88 7.37 11.94
N LEU A 234 -3.73 6.12 11.49
CA LEU A 234 -4.85 5.29 11.11
C LEU A 234 -5.40 4.52 12.32
N THR A 235 -6.71 4.33 12.31
CA THR A 235 -7.40 3.45 13.27
C THR A 235 -7.28 1.98 12.87
N ASN A 236 -7.11 1.69 11.57
CA ASN A 236 -6.81 0.36 11.06
C ASN A 236 -5.35 0.29 10.58
N PRO A 237 -4.46 -0.45 11.28
CA PRO A 237 -3.06 -0.59 10.88
C PRO A 237 -2.86 -1.45 9.61
N SER A 238 -3.89 -2.16 9.17
CA SER A 238 -3.87 -3.06 8.01
C SER A 238 -4.14 -2.36 6.67
N VAL A 239 -4.42 -1.06 6.68
CA VAL A 239 -4.56 -0.25 5.46
C VAL A 239 -3.29 -0.39 4.62
N THR A 240 -3.46 -0.73 3.35
CA THR A 240 -2.38 -0.69 2.37
C THR A 240 -1.94 0.77 2.17
N ILE A 241 -0.66 1.05 2.38
CA ILE A 241 -0.08 2.36 2.07
C ILE A 241 0.98 2.20 0.97
N GLN A 242 0.73 2.84 -0.17
CA GLN A 242 1.58 2.84 -1.34
C GLN A 242 2.55 4.02 -1.31
N TYR A 243 3.71 3.83 -1.95
CA TYR A 243 4.56 4.93 -2.35
C TYR A 243 4.19 5.44 -3.75
N GLY A 244 3.91 6.73 -3.88
CA GLY A 244 3.44 7.39 -5.12
C GLY A 244 4.47 8.29 -5.79
N GLY A 245 5.75 8.23 -5.38
CA GLY A 245 6.82 8.98 -6.01
C GLY A 245 7.41 8.31 -7.26
N SER A 246 8.69 8.57 -7.54
CA SER A 246 9.38 8.07 -8.74
C SER A 246 9.77 6.59 -8.59
N VAL A 247 8.84 5.69 -8.88
CA VAL A 247 9.07 4.24 -8.94
C VAL A 247 9.48 3.81 -10.35
N LYS A 248 10.56 3.04 -10.43
CA LYS A 248 11.14 2.53 -11.66
C LYS A 248 11.53 1.04 -11.49
N PRO A 249 11.73 0.30 -12.59
CA PRO A 249 12.21 -1.07 -12.54
C PRO A 249 13.48 -1.26 -11.70
N GLU A 250 14.37 -0.26 -11.67
CA GLU A 250 15.67 -0.36 -11.03
C GLU A 250 15.66 -0.10 -9.52
N ASN A 251 14.61 0.55 -8.99
CA ASN A 251 14.53 0.93 -7.56
C ASN A 251 13.37 0.28 -6.81
N VAL A 252 12.46 -0.42 -7.50
CA VAL A 252 11.26 -1.02 -6.89
C VAL A 252 11.61 -2.01 -5.77
N ASP A 253 12.66 -2.82 -5.92
CA ASP A 253 13.03 -3.83 -4.92
C ASP A 253 13.45 -3.15 -3.60
N GLU A 254 14.23 -2.07 -3.67
CA GLU A 254 14.64 -1.29 -2.49
C GLU A 254 13.44 -0.62 -1.80
N ILE A 255 12.50 -0.11 -2.59
CA ILE A 255 11.27 0.52 -2.08
C ILE A 255 10.39 -0.51 -1.39
N MET A 256 10.14 -1.65 -2.04
CA MET A 256 9.25 -2.70 -1.54
C MET A 256 9.86 -3.51 -0.38
N ALA A 257 11.19 -3.44 -0.19
CA ALA A 257 11.85 -4.01 0.99
C ALA A 257 11.60 -3.19 2.28
N GLN A 258 11.07 -1.97 2.16
CA GLN A 258 10.77 -1.13 3.32
C GLN A 258 9.54 -1.63 4.08
N PRO A 259 9.61 -1.76 5.43
CA PRO A 259 8.61 -2.47 6.21
C PRO A 259 7.23 -1.80 6.24
N GLU A 260 7.15 -0.49 6.02
CA GLU A 260 5.89 0.25 6.05
C GLU A 260 5.25 0.37 4.66
N ILE A 261 5.95 0.01 3.58
CA ILE A 261 5.51 0.23 2.19
C ILE A 261 4.81 -1.03 1.67
N ASP A 262 3.52 -0.90 1.36
CA ASP A 262 2.67 -2.02 0.93
C ASP A 262 2.38 -2.00 -0.59
N GLY A 263 3.15 -1.23 -1.35
CA GLY A 263 2.97 -1.14 -2.79
C GLY A 263 3.38 0.19 -3.38
N ALA A 264 2.96 0.42 -4.62
CA ALA A 264 3.32 1.61 -5.37
C ALA A 264 2.15 2.12 -6.23
N LEU A 265 2.04 3.45 -6.33
CA LEU A 265 1.22 4.15 -7.31
C LEU A 265 2.14 4.76 -8.37
N VAL A 266 2.32 4.04 -9.47
CA VAL A 266 3.37 4.26 -10.47
C VAL A 266 2.86 5.16 -11.59
N GLY A 267 3.52 6.29 -11.82
CA GLY A 267 3.26 7.18 -12.95
C GLY A 267 3.88 6.68 -14.27
N GLY A 268 4.87 7.40 -14.79
CA GLY A 268 5.40 7.18 -16.14
C GLY A 268 5.92 5.76 -16.45
N ALA A 269 6.52 5.08 -15.46
CA ALA A 269 7.00 3.70 -15.65
C ALA A 269 5.86 2.69 -15.87
N SER A 270 4.61 3.04 -15.55
CA SER A 270 3.44 2.19 -15.80
C SER A 270 2.94 2.23 -17.25
N LEU A 271 3.48 3.13 -18.08
CA LEU A 271 3.07 3.30 -19.48
C LEU A 271 3.72 2.28 -20.43
N ASP A 272 4.84 1.67 -20.03
CA ASP A 272 5.52 0.60 -20.76
C ASP A 272 5.19 -0.78 -20.14
N PRO A 273 4.67 -1.75 -20.91
CA PRO A 273 4.33 -3.08 -20.39
C PRO A 273 5.48 -3.81 -19.70
N LYS A 274 6.71 -3.72 -20.22
CA LYS A 274 7.85 -4.45 -19.67
C LYS A 274 8.33 -3.81 -18.37
N GLY A 275 8.46 -2.48 -18.37
CA GLY A 275 8.81 -1.71 -17.19
C GLY A 275 7.81 -1.92 -16.06
N PHE A 276 6.52 -1.82 -16.36
CA PHE A 276 5.50 -2.04 -15.34
C PHE A 276 5.45 -3.49 -14.85
N ALA A 277 5.61 -4.48 -15.73
CA ALA A 277 5.67 -5.88 -15.32
C ALA A 277 6.88 -6.16 -14.41
N ARG A 278 8.03 -5.52 -14.66
CA ARG A 278 9.20 -5.63 -13.77
C ARG A 278 8.93 -5.02 -12.38
N ILE A 279 8.16 -3.95 -12.30
CA ILE A 279 7.75 -3.35 -11.03
C ILE A 279 6.76 -4.27 -10.29
N VAL A 280 5.77 -4.81 -11.00
CA VAL A 280 4.85 -5.81 -10.44
C VAL A 280 5.61 -7.04 -9.93
N ASN A 281 6.62 -7.49 -10.67
CA ASN A 281 7.47 -8.64 -10.35
C ASN A 281 8.74 -8.25 -9.57
N TYR A 282 8.66 -7.25 -8.67
CA TYR A 282 9.75 -6.91 -7.76
C TYR A 282 10.26 -8.12 -6.96
N GLN A 283 11.53 -8.08 -6.54
CA GLN A 283 12.24 -9.19 -5.91
C GLN A 283 12.65 -8.87 -4.47
#